data_AF-A0AAE3YR96-F1
#
_entry.id   AF-A0AAE3YR96-F1
#
_cell.length_a   1.000
_cell.length_b   1.000
_cell.length_c   1.000
_cell.angle_alpha   90.00
_cell.angle_beta   90.00
_cell.angle_gamma   90.00
#
_symmetry.space_group_name_H-M   'P 1'
#
loop_
_entity.id
_entity.type
_entity.pdbx_description
1 polymer ?
#
loop_
_entity_poly.entity_id
_entity_poly.type
_entity_poly.pdbx_seq_one_letter_code
_entity_poly.pdbx_strand_id
1 'polypeptide(L)'
;MSMGAPDPRPPNNDDQIFLAALSHLWSLVETRRSQRLQLVNYYLVIAAFVTAGYITAVGGGLTVVAVAVGASGMLIGCAFWYADRAYKVFMDAAIGPTVELEARLAERLEVPSLAVTAEILRKRGKAEAPSVLVSIMYLFAAMSFGLACIYAAISLR
;
A
#
# COMPACT_ATOMS: atom_id res chain seq x y z
N MET A 1 -4.24 -4.48 61.64
CA MET A 1 -4.72 -5.00 60.33
C MET A 1 -3.67 -4.67 59.30
N SER A 2 -2.79 -5.63 58.97
CA SER A 2 -1.73 -5.45 57.98
C SER A 2 -2.33 -5.74 56.61
N MET A 3 -2.41 -4.71 55.77
CA MET A 3 -2.82 -4.82 54.37
C MET A 3 -1.70 -5.55 53.63
N GLY A 4 -1.88 -6.84 53.36
CA GLY A 4 -0.92 -7.65 52.62
C GLY A 4 -0.68 -7.02 51.26
N ALA A 5 0.58 -6.71 50.94
CA ALA A 5 0.96 -6.25 49.61
C ALA A 5 0.50 -7.29 48.57
N PRO A 6 -0.08 -6.87 47.45
CA PRO A 6 -0.50 -7.79 46.40
C PRO A 6 0.72 -8.57 45.90
N ASP A 7 0.62 -9.89 46.04
CA ASP A 7 1.65 -10.84 45.63
C ASP A 7 1.92 -10.66 44.11
N PRO A 8 3.16 -10.36 43.67
CA PRO A 8 3.47 -10.19 42.27
C PRO A 8 3.36 -11.56 41.57
N ARG A 9 2.16 -11.85 41.04
CA ARG A 9 1.96 -13.03 40.20
C ARG A 9 3.01 -12.99 39.09
N PRO A 10 3.77 -14.08 38.88
CA PRO A 10 4.72 -14.15 37.78
C PRO A 10 3.95 -13.89 36.47
N PRO A 11 4.52 -13.13 35.52
CA PRO A 11 3.85 -12.80 34.27
C PRO A 11 3.43 -14.11 33.60
N ASN A 12 2.12 -14.26 33.36
CA ASN A 12 1.56 -15.46 32.75
C ASN A 12 2.18 -15.61 31.35
N ASN A 13 2.70 -16.80 31.04
CA ASN A 13 3.43 -17.06 29.79
C ASN A 13 2.53 -16.78 28.57
N ASP A 14 1.22 -16.98 28.73
CA ASP A 14 0.20 -16.70 27.71
C ASP A 14 0.11 -15.22 27.33
N ASP A 15 0.29 -14.31 28.30
CA ASP A 15 0.22 -12.87 28.04
C ASP A 15 1.43 -12.40 27.23
N GLN A 16 2.61 -13.00 27.48
CA GLN A 16 3.82 -12.72 26.71
C GLN A 16 3.69 -13.21 25.26
N ILE A 17 3.15 -14.42 25.05
CA ILE A 17 2.90 -14.96 23.71
C ILE A 17 1.90 -14.09 22.95
N PHE A 18 0.85 -13.64 23.63
CA PHE A 18 -0.17 -12.78 23.05
C PHE A 18 0.40 -11.42 22.63
N LEU A 19 1.15 -10.75 23.51
CA LEU A 19 1.80 -9.48 23.22
C LEU A 19 2.83 -9.61 22.09
N ALA A 20 3.59 -10.71 22.06
CA ALA A 20 4.51 -11.02 20.98
C ALA A 20 3.77 -11.16 19.64
N ALA A 21 2.65 -11.90 19.59
CA ALA A 21 1.84 -12.04 18.39
C ALA A 21 1.29 -10.70 17.89
N LEU A 22 0.77 -9.87 18.79
CA LEU A 22 0.25 -8.54 18.44
C LEU A 22 1.37 -7.62 17.92
N SER A 23 2.52 -7.59 18.60
CA SER A 23 3.67 -6.79 18.16
C SER A 23 4.17 -7.22 16.78
N HIS A 24 4.18 -8.53 16.51
CA HIS A 24 4.56 -9.09 15.23
C HIS A 24 3.60 -8.65 14.12
N LEU A 25 2.28 -8.77 14.34
CA LEU A 25 1.29 -8.32 13.36
C LEU A 25 1.35 -6.82 13.10
N TRP A 26 1.54 -6.01 14.14
CA TRP A 26 1.69 -4.57 13.99
C TRP A 26 2.94 -4.21 13.18
N SER A 27 4.07 -4.88 13.45
CA SER A 27 5.29 -4.70 12.68
C SER A 27 5.10 -5.05 11.19
N LEU A 28 4.30 -6.08 10.90
CA LEU A 28 4.01 -6.53 9.54
C LEU A 28 3.12 -5.50 8.81
N VAL A 29 2.10 -4.97 9.48
CA VAL A 29 1.23 -3.90 8.94
C VAL A 29 2.04 -2.64 8.65
N GLU A 30 2.89 -2.20 9.58
CA GLU A 30 3.69 -0.98 9.41
C GLU A 30 4.73 -1.14 8.30
N THR A 31 5.43 -2.27 8.27
CA THR A 31 6.39 -2.58 7.21
C THR A 31 5.74 -2.52 5.83
N ARG A 32 4.55 -3.12 5.69
CA ARG A 32 3.83 -3.12 4.40
C ARG A 32 3.28 -1.76 4.02
N ARG A 33 2.83 -0.96 4.99
CA ARG A 33 2.43 0.44 4.74
C ARG A 33 3.60 1.26 4.19
N SER A 34 4.77 1.13 4.81
CA SER A 34 5.99 1.81 4.37
C SER A 34 6.40 1.37 2.95
N GLN A 35 6.40 0.06 2.68
CA GLN A 35 6.69 -0.48 1.34
C GLN A 35 5.75 0.08 0.27
N ARG A 36 4.45 0.20 0.56
CA ARG A 36 3.48 0.75 -0.41
C ARG A 36 3.77 2.21 -0.74
N LEU A 37 4.11 3.05 0.25
CA LEU A 37 4.47 4.45 0.01
C LEU A 37 5.76 4.56 -0.80
N GLN A 38 6.76 3.72 -0.52
CA GLN A 38 7.98 3.66 -1.31
C GLN A 38 7.70 3.27 -2.76
N LEU A 39 6.82 2.28 -2.99
CA LEU A 39 6.43 1.84 -4.32
C LEU A 39 5.75 2.96 -5.13
N VAL A 40 4.89 3.76 -4.49
CA VAL A 40 4.30 4.97 -5.10
C VAL A 40 5.39 5.98 -5.47
N ASN A 41 6.34 6.24 -4.57
CA ASN A 41 7.43 7.18 -4.84
C ASN A 41 8.31 6.73 -6.01
N TYR A 42 8.69 5.44 -6.04
CA TYR A 42 9.45 4.89 -7.16
C TYR A 42 8.69 5.01 -8.48
N TYR A 43 7.38 4.76 -8.47
CA TYR A 43 6.56 4.94 -9.64
C TYR A 43 6.61 6.37 -10.18
N LEU A 44 6.44 7.38 -9.31
CA LEU A 44 6.45 8.79 -9.72
C LEU A 44 7.78 9.18 -10.35
N VAL A 45 8.89 8.69 -9.78
CA VAL A 45 10.24 8.90 -10.33
C VAL A 45 10.36 8.28 -11.71
N ILE A 46 9.98 7.01 -11.86
CA ILE A 46 10.03 6.31 -13.15
C ILE A 46 9.14 7.00 -14.19
N ALA A 47 7.91 7.38 -13.82
CA ALA A 47 6.99 8.08 -14.69
C ALA A 47 7.56 9.42 -15.18
N ALA A 48 8.25 10.16 -14.30
CA ALA A 48 8.94 11.40 -14.69
C ALA A 48 10.05 11.13 -15.71
N PHE A 49 10.88 10.11 -15.48
CA PHE A 49 11.94 9.73 -16.43
C PHE A 49 11.41 9.28 -17.78
N VAL A 50 10.37 8.44 -17.80
CA VAL A 50 9.71 7.99 -19.04
C VAL A 50 9.12 9.18 -19.78
N THR A 51 8.47 10.11 -19.07
CA THR A 51 7.90 11.33 -19.67
C THR A 51 8.99 12.20 -20.28
N ALA A 52 10.09 12.45 -19.57
CA ALA A 52 11.22 13.24 -20.08
C ALA A 52 11.87 12.56 -21.31
N GLY A 53 12.05 11.24 -21.26
CA GLY A 53 12.57 10.45 -22.38
C GLY A 53 11.67 10.52 -23.61
N TYR A 54 10.34 10.45 -23.41
CA TYR A 54 9.36 10.57 -24.49
C TYR A 54 9.40 11.96 -25.14
N ILE A 55 9.37 13.03 -24.33
CA ILE A 55 9.44 14.42 -24.84
C ILE A 55 10.73 14.64 -25.62
N THR A 56 11.86 14.13 -25.11
CA THR A 56 13.17 14.23 -25.78
C THR A 56 13.18 13.49 -27.12
N ALA A 57 12.63 12.27 -27.18
CA ALA A 57 12.56 11.48 -28.40
C ALA A 57 11.68 12.14 -29.48
N VAL A 58 10.52 12.68 -29.08
CA VAL A 58 9.63 13.42 -29.99
C VAL A 58 10.29 14.70 -30.49
N GLY A 59 10.92 15.48 -29.60
CA GLY A 59 11.63 16.71 -29.98
C GLY A 59 12.82 16.47 -30.91
N GLY A 60 13.46 15.30 -30.81
CA GLY A 60 14.54 14.88 -31.70
C GLY A 60 14.09 14.23 -33.01
N GLY A 61 12.79 14.11 -33.27
CA GLY A 61 12.25 13.42 -34.46
C GLY A 61 12.51 11.90 -34.48
N LEU A 62 12.90 11.31 -33.34
CA LEU A 62 13.19 9.88 -33.21
C LEU A 62 11.90 9.11 -32.90
N THR A 63 10.99 9.07 -33.87
CA THR A 63 9.63 8.56 -33.67
C THR A 63 9.58 7.09 -33.21
N VAL A 64 10.49 6.24 -33.70
CA VAL A 64 10.61 4.84 -33.25
C VAL A 64 10.96 4.76 -31.76
N VAL A 65 11.86 5.63 -31.29
CA VAL A 65 12.26 5.69 -29.87
C VAL A 65 11.09 6.21 -29.03
N ALA A 66 10.36 7.21 -29.51
CA ALA A 66 9.18 7.73 -28.82
C ALA A 66 8.09 6.64 -28.63
N VAL A 67 7.82 5.83 -29.66
CA VAL A 67 6.90 4.69 -29.56
C VAL A 67 7.39 3.67 -28.53
N ALA A 68 8.68 3.30 -28.57
CA ALA A 68 9.25 2.35 -27.61
C ALA A 68 9.15 2.86 -26.16
N VAL A 69 9.44 4.14 -25.92
CA VAL A 69 9.34 4.76 -24.60
C VAL A 69 7.88 4.81 -24.13
N GLY A 70 6.94 5.22 -25.00
CA GLY A 70 5.51 5.22 -24.68
C GLY A 70 4.98 3.83 -24.31
N ALA A 71 5.33 2.80 -25.10
CA ALA A 71 4.98 1.41 -24.81
C ALA A 71 5.57 0.94 -23.47
N SER A 72 6.82 1.29 -23.17
CA SER A 72 7.44 0.96 -21.88
C SER A 72 6.73 1.63 -20.70
N GLY A 73 6.33 2.89 -20.84
CA GLY A 73 5.56 3.63 -19.83
C GLY A 73 4.21 2.98 -19.53
N MET A 74 3.50 2.56 -20.58
CA MET A 74 2.23 1.85 -20.44
C MET A 74 2.41 0.50 -19.70
N LEU A 75 3.42 -0.29 -20.08
CA LEU A 75 3.71 -1.57 -19.42
C LEU A 75 4.08 -1.40 -17.95
N ILE A 76 4.92 -0.41 -17.63
CA ILE A 76 5.29 -0.09 -16.25
C ILE A 76 4.05 0.33 -15.46
N GLY A 77 3.19 1.19 -16.01
CA GLY A 77 1.92 1.57 -15.37
C GLY A 77 1.04 0.37 -15.02
N CYS A 78 0.86 -0.56 -15.96
CA CYS A 78 0.11 -1.80 -15.73
C CYS A 78 0.75 -2.69 -14.67
N ALA A 79 2.08 -2.84 -14.68
CA ALA A 79 2.81 -3.65 -13.71
C ALA A 79 2.66 -3.10 -12.28
N PHE A 80 2.77 -1.79 -12.09
CA PHE A 80 2.58 -1.14 -10.80
C PHE A 80 1.12 -1.20 -10.32
N TRP A 81 0.16 -1.09 -11.23
CA TRP A 81 -1.26 -1.32 -10.90
C TRP A 81 -1.52 -2.74 -10.42
N TYR A 82 -0.95 -3.75 -11.10
CA TYR A 82 -1.06 -5.14 -10.68
C TYR A 82 -0.40 -5.38 -9.31
N ALA A 83 0.80 -4.83 -9.10
CA ALA A 83 1.51 -4.92 -7.83
C ALA A 83 0.68 -4.32 -6.68
N ASP A 84 0.15 -3.09 -6.83
CA ASP A 84 -0.69 -2.45 -5.81
C ASP A 84 -1.95 -3.28 -5.50
N ARG A 85 -2.55 -3.93 -6.50
CA ARG A 85 -3.69 -4.83 -6.29
C ARG A 85 -3.31 -6.08 -5.52
N ALA A 86 -2.18 -6.71 -5.85
CA ALA A 86 -1.66 -7.85 -5.09
C ALA A 86 -1.38 -7.47 -3.62
N TYR A 87 -0.75 -6.32 -3.40
CA TYR A 87 -0.50 -5.80 -2.05
C TYR A 87 -1.78 -5.63 -1.22
N LYS A 88 -2.89 -5.18 -1.83
CA LYS A 88 -4.17 -5.04 -1.13
C LYS A 88 -4.71 -6.38 -0.62
N VAL A 89 -4.71 -7.41 -1.47
CA VAL A 89 -5.19 -8.75 -1.08
C VAL A 89 -4.41 -9.26 0.13
N PHE A 90 -3.09 -9.07 0.13
CA PHE A 90 -2.25 -9.48 1.26
C PHE A 90 -2.47 -8.63 2.52
N MET A 91 -2.77 -7.33 2.38
CA MET A 91 -3.10 -6.46 3.51
C MET A 91 -4.43 -6.83 4.14
N ASP A 92 -5.45 -7.06 3.33
CA ASP A 92 -6.78 -7.44 3.81
C ASP A 92 -6.74 -8.76 4.60
N ALA A 93 -5.91 -9.71 4.15
CA ALA A 93 -5.68 -10.97 4.88
C ALA A 93 -5.01 -10.78 6.26
N ALA A 94 -4.20 -9.72 6.44
CA ALA A 94 -3.50 -9.44 7.71
C ALA A 94 -4.34 -8.59 8.69
N ILE A 95 -5.29 -7.81 8.17
CA ILE A 95 -6.15 -6.93 8.98
C ILE A 95 -7.07 -7.75 9.87
N GLY A 96 -7.70 -8.80 9.34
CA GLY A 96 -8.65 -9.63 10.10
C GLY A 96 -8.08 -10.18 11.41
N PRO A 97 -6.95 -10.91 11.38
CA PRO A 97 -6.30 -11.41 12.60
C PRO A 97 -5.89 -10.32 13.58
N THR A 98 -5.48 -9.15 13.08
CA THR A 98 -5.08 -8.02 13.91
C THR A 98 -6.27 -7.44 14.68
N VAL A 99 -7.43 -7.29 14.00
CA VAL A 99 -8.68 -6.84 14.63
C VAL A 99 -9.13 -7.78 15.74
N GLU A 100 -9.08 -9.10 15.48
CA GLU A 100 -9.46 -10.11 16.46
C GLU A 100 -8.56 -10.07 17.71
N LEU A 101 -7.23 -9.95 17.50
CA LEU A 101 -6.28 -9.87 18.61
C LEU A 101 -6.44 -8.56 19.39
N GLU A 102 -6.57 -7.41 18.72
CA GLU A 102 -6.84 -6.14 19.42
C GLU A 102 -8.14 -6.18 20.23
N ALA A 103 -9.20 -6.81 19.71
CA ALA A 103 -10.46 -6.97 20.44
C ALA A 103 -10.29 -7.80 21.72
N ARG A 104 -9.59 -8.94 21.63
CA ARG A 104 -9.27 -9.78 22.80
C ARG A 104 -8.40 -9.05 23.82
N LEU A 105 -7.47 -8.20 23.36
CA LEU A 105 -6.64 -7.40 24.26
C LEU A 105 -7.49 -6.33 24.97
N ALA A 106 -8.35 -5.65 24.23
CA ALA A 106 -9.24 -4.62 24.75
C ALA A 106 -10.21 -5.19 25.79
N GLU A 107 -10.74 -6.40 25.55
CA GLU A 107 -11.59 -7.12 26.49
C GLU A 107 -10.83 -7.51 27.76
N ARG A 108 -9.63 -8.09 27.62
CA ARG A 108 -8.82 -8.53 28.77
C ARG A 108 -8.33 -7.38 29.65
N LEU A 109 -7.99 -6.23 29.06
CA LEU A 109 -7.49 -5.07 29.78
C LEU A 109 -8.60 -4.11 30.20
N GLU A 110 -9.85 -4.35 29.79
CA GLU A 110 -10.99 -3.43 29.97
C GLU A 110 -10.74 -2.02 29.40
N VAL A 111 -9.87 -1.93 28.39
CA VAL A 111 -9.52 -0.67 27.71
C VAL A 111 -10.04 -0.72 26.28
N PRO A 112 -11.28 -0.25 26.02
CA PRO A 112 -11.88 -0.33 24.68
C PRO A 112 -11.14 0.50 23.63
N SER A 113 -10.34 1.49 24.05
CA SER A 113 -9.51 2.28 23.13
C SER A 113 -8.37 1.48 22.49
N LEU A 114 -8.09 0.25 22.94
CA LEU A 114 -7.11 -0.64 22.31
C LEU A 114 -7.62 -1.30 21.02
N ALA A 115 -8.93 -1.29 20.75
CA ALA A 115 -9.53 -1.78 19.51
C ALA A 115 -9.40 -0.76 18.34
N VAL A 116 -8.20 -0.20 18.16
CA VAL A 116 -7.92 0.92 17.26
C VAL A 116 -8.21 0.56 15.80
N THR A 117 -7.78 -0.62 15.35
CA THR A 117 -7.96 -1.07 13.97
C THR A 117 -9.42 -1.28 13.65
N ALA A 118 -10.20 -1.84 14.57
CA ALA A 118 -11.65 -2.00 14.42
C ALA A 118 -12.34 -0.62 14.30
N GLU A 119 -11.95 0.34 15.12
CA GLU A 119 -12.51 1.68 15.06
C GLU A 119 -12.11 2.44 13.79
N ILE A 120 -10.87 2.29 13.32
CA ILE A 120 -10.40 2.84 12.04
C ILE A 120 -11.22 2.24 10.89
N LEU A 121 -11.44 0.92 10.86
CA LEU A 121 -12.25 0.27 9.83
C LEU A 121 -13.71 0.76 9.87
N ARG A 122 -14.28 0.87 11.07
CA ARG A 122 -15.64 1.39 11.27
C ARG A 122 -15.78 2.83 10.78
N LYS A 123 -14.82 3.70 11.12
CA LYS A 123 -14.79 5.12 10.70
C LYS A 123 -14.49 5.29 9.21
N ARG A 124 -13.62 4.44 8.65
CA ARG A 124 -13.37 4.43 7.20
C ARG A 124 -14.65 4.10 6.44
N GLY A 125 -15.55 3.28 7.00
CA GLY A 125 -16.68 2.73 6.24
C GLY A 125 -16.18 2.07 4.94
N LYS A 126 -17.06 1.83 3.97
CA LYS A 126 -16.71 1.30 2.64
C LYS A 126 -15.78 2.21 1.80
N ALA A 127 -15.11 3.21 2.40
CA ALA A 127 -14.22 4.11 1.68
C ALA A 127 -12.89 3.42 1.36
N GLU A 128 -12.89 2.68 0.24
CA GLU A 128 -11.68 2.29 -0.51
C GLU A 128 -10.90 3.50 -1.07
N ALA A 129 -11.34 4.74 -0.80
CA ALA A 129 -10.94 5.98 -1.45
C ALA A 129 -9.41 6.20 -1.61
N PRO A 130 -8.55 6.03 -0.58
CA PRO A 130 -7.11 6.26 -0.76
C PRO A 130 -6.42 5.16 -1.58
N SER A 131 -7.01 3.97 -1.62
CA SER A 131 -6.52 2.81 -2.39
C SER A 131 -6.94 2.92 -3.85
N VAL A 132 -8.17 3.38 -4.10
CA VAL A 132 -8.72 3.63 -5.43
C VAL A 132 -7.98 4.78 -6.12
N LEU A 133 -7.67 5.86 -5.41
CA LEU A 133 -6.97 7.02 -5.98
C LEU A 133 -5.61 6.64 -6.59
N VAL A 134 -4.81 5.85 -5.86
CA VAL A 134 -3.49 5.40 -6.35
C VAL A 134 -3.63 4.50 -7.57
N SER A 135 -4.60 3.58 -7.57
CA SER A 135 -4.84 2.71 -8.72
C SER A 135 -5.35 3.49 -9.94
N ILE A 136 -6.20 4.51 -9.75
CA ILE A 136 -6.66 5.40 -10.82
C ILE A 136 -5.46 6.18 -11.39
N MET A 137 -4.56 6.67 -10.53
CA MET A 137 -3.37 7.39 -10.98
C MET A 137 -2.49 6.52 -11.90
N TYR A 138 -2.24 5.26 -11.54
CA TYR A 138 -1.49 4.33 -12.38
C TYR A 138 -2.17 4.06 -13.72
N LEU A 139 -3.49 3.83 -13.71
CA LEU A 139 -4.26 3.59 -14.93
C LEU A 139 -4.29 4.83 -15.83
N PHE A 140 -4.50 6.01 -15.25
CA PHE A 140 -4.51 7.27 -15.97
C PHE A 140 -3.17 7.49 -16.68
N ALA A 141 -2.06 7.35 -15.96
CA ALA A 141 -0.73 7.49 -16.55
C ALA A 141 -0.46 6.41 -17.62
N ALA A 142 -0.86 5.15 -17.40
CA ALA A 142 -0.74 4.10 -18.41
C ALA A 142 -1.52 4.45 -19.69
N MET A 143 -2.74 4.97 -19.56
CA MET A 143 -3.55 5.43 -20.69
C MET A 143 -2.91 6.64 -21.39
N SER A 144 -2.36 7.60 -20.64
CA SER A 144 -1.64 8.75 -21.21
C SER A 144 -0.44 8.31 -22.03
N PHE A 145 0.36 7.36 -21.54
CA PHE A 145 1.49 6.79 -22.29
C PHE A 145 1.03 5.96 -23.50
N GLY A 146 -0.08 5.23 -23.38
CA GLY A 146 -0.70 4.52 -24.51
C GLY A 146 -1.16 5.47 -25.62
N LEU A 147 -1.82 6.58 -25.27
CA LEU A 147 -2.22 7.63 -26.21
C LEU A 147 -1.01 8.30 -26.87
N ALA A 148 0.03 8.58 -26.09
CA ALA A 148 1.30 9.12 -26.59
C ALA A 148 1.94 8.15 -27.60
N CYS A 149 1.94 6.85 -27.30
CA CYS A 149 2.44 5.81 -28.20
C CYS A 149 1.65 5.77 -29.53
N ILE A 150 0.31 5.85 -29.47
CA ILE A 150 -0.55 5.88 -30.66
C ILE A 150 -0.28 7.14 -31.49
N TYR A 151 -0.17 8.30 -30.84
CA TYR A 151 0.14 9.57 -31.50
C TYR A 151 1.47 9.50 -32.25
N ALA A 152 2.52 9.02 -31.59
CA ALA A 152 3.83 8.85 -32.21
C ALA A 152 3.77 7.89 -33.42
N ALA A 153 3.03 6.78 -33.31
CA ALA A 153 2.87 5.82 -34.41
C ALA A 153 2.14 6.41 -35.62
N ILE A 154 1.14 7.27 -35.41
CA ILE A 154 0.43 7.96 -36.49
C ILE A 154 1.33 9.01 -37.15
N SER A 155 2.12 9.75 -36.36
CA SER A 155 3.06 10.76 -36.88
C SER A 155 4.23 10.19 -37.69
N LEU A 156 4.43 8.87 -37.65
CA LEU A 156 5.44 8.16 -38.45
C LEU A 156 4.98 7.96 -39.91
N ARG A 157 3.68 8.04 -40.19
CA ARG A 157 3.11 7.94 -41.55
C ARG A 157 3.09 9.29 -42.24
#